data_AF-A0A7V9H381-F1
#
_entry.id   AF-A0A7V9H381-F1
#
_cell.length_a   1.000
_cell.length_b   1.000
_cell.length_c   1.000
_cell.angle_alpha   90.00
_cell.angle_beta   90.00
_cell.angle_gamma   90.00
#
_symmetry.space_group_name_H-M   'P 1'
#
loop_
_entity.id
_entity.type
_entity.pdbx_description
1 polymer ?
#
loop_
_entity_poly.entity_id
_entity_poly.type
_entity_poly.pdbx_seq_one_letter_code
_entity_poly.pdbx_strand_id
1 'polypeptide(L)'
;VVAPVGDQFTERIVIDVGTEDGIKEDQPVVVGENTLIGRTTDVSRNTAQVMLLTDRVFAAGVRIVPPAEFDPASGEVSPAVTAENVPYGQGKLGTSLEGYLGVDYVDHRLRAEEGDYVVTSGRAGGRDLLDPPGLYVGVVESATSQDIEQFKKIVVDPAMNANDLEDVRVIVGWAGQEG
;
A
#
# COMPACT_ATOMS: atom_id res chain seq x y z
N VAL A 1 19.15 3.51 -2.89
CA VAL A 1 18.71 2.33 -3.68
C VAL A 1 19.87 1.81 -4.54
N VAL A 2 20.01 0.48 -4.71
CA VAL A 2 21.19 -0.13 -5.37
C VAL A 2 20.97 -0.45 -6.85
N ALA A 3 19.82 -1.03 -7.24
CA ALA A 3 19.45 -1.28 -8.64
C ALA A 3 18.00 -1.80 -8.75
N PRO A 4 17.30 -1.58 -9.89
CA PRO A 4 16.11 -2.34 -10.23
C PRO A 4 16.47 -3.78 -10.63
N VAL A 5 15.65 -4.74 -10.22
CA VAL A 5 15.80 -6.17 -10.54
C VAL A 5 14.44 -6.75 -10.89
N GLY A 6 14.22 -7.08 -12.16
CA GLY A 6 12.93 -7.59 -12.62
C GLY A 6 12.91 -7.92 -14.11
N ASP A 7 12.03 -8.83 -14.49
CA ASP A 7 11.57 -8.96 -15.87
C ASP A 7 10.42 -7.98 -16.13
N GLN A 8 9.86 -7.97 -17.35
CA GLN A 8 8.71 -7.12 -17.72
C GLN A 8 7.42 -7.39 -16.90
N PHE A 9 7.45 -8.27 -15.89
CA PHE A 9 6.31 -8.66 -15.05
C PHE A 9 6.59 -8.56 -13.54
N THR A 10 7.82 -8.26 -13.13
CA THR A 10 8.22 -8.16 -11.72
C THR A 10 8.87 -6.81 -11.46
N GLU A 11 8.31 -6.07 -10.51
CA GLU A 11 8.77 -4.72 -10.18
C GLU A 11 9.42 -4.75 -8.80
N ARG A 12 10.76 -4.85 -8.79
CA ARG A 12 11.54 -4.88 -7.55
C ARG A 12 12.76 -3.98 -7.60
N ILE A 13 13.16 -3.53 -6.42
CA ILE A 13 14.40 -2.79 -6.18
C ILE A 13 15.24 -3.49 -5.11
N VAL A 14 16.54 -3.20 -5.08
CA VAL A 14 17.43 -3.61 -3.99
C VAL A 14 17.78 -2.41 -3.10
N ILE A 15 17.69 -2.61 -1.79
CA ILE A 15 18.14 -1.67 -0.76
C ILE A 15 19.40 -2.21 -0.07
N ASP A 16 20.24 -1.32 0.45
CA ASP A 16 21.57 -1.57 1.04
C ASP A 16 21.53 -1.80 2.57
N VAL A 17 20.40 -2.33 3.05
CA VAL A 17 20.20 -2.79 4.44
C VAL A 17 19.70 -4.22 4.45
N GLY A 18 20.05 -4.98 5.49
CA GLY A 18 19.72 -6.41 5.59
C GLY A 18 19.48 -6.91 7.01
N THR A 19 19.66 -8.20 7.22
CA THR A 19 19.40 -8.83 8.54
C THR A 19 20.32 -8.30 9.64
N GLU A 20 21.52 -7.82 9.31
CA GLU A 20 22.42 -7.17 10.29
C GLU A 20 21.89 -5.81 10.78
N ASP A 21 21.00 -5.18 10.01
CA ASP A 21 20.31 -3.93 10.34
C ASP A 21 18.93 -4.18 10.99
N GLY A 22 18.59 -5.45 11.26
CA GLY A 22 17.32 -5.86 11.85
C GLY A 22 16.15 -5.98 10.86
N ILE A 23 16.45 -5.91 9.55
CA ILE A 23 15.44 -6.08 8.50
C ILE A 23 15.00 -7.54 8.41
N LYS A 24 13.71 -7.74 8.19
CA LYS A 24 13.05 -9.03 8.00
C LYS A 24 12.22 -8.98 6.73
N GLU A 25 11.86 -10.15 6.23
CA GLU A 25 10.89 -10.27 5.15
C GLU A 25 9.53 -9.69 5.60
N ASP A 26 8.72 -9.30 4.63
CA ASP A 26 7.38 -8.75 4.84
C ASP A 26 7.32 -7.43 5.65
N GLN A 27 8.39 -6.64 5.66
CA GLN A 27 8.40 -5.31 6.25
C GLN A 27 8.05 -4.23 5.22
N PRO A 28 7.11 -3.32 5.53
CA PRO A 28 6.75 -2.21 4.66
C PRO A 28 7.94 -1.29 4.40
N VAL A 29 8.05 -0.84 3.16
CA VAL A 29 9.06 0.12 2.74
C VAL A 29 8.34 1.38 2.28
N VAL A 30 8.77 2.51 2.81
CA VAL A 30 8.16 3.82 2.59
C VAL A 30 9.17 4.86 2.13
N VAL A 31 8.65 5.93 1.54
CA VAL A 31 9.36 7.20 1.32
C VAL A 31 8.70 8.32 2.11
N GLY A 32 9.50 9.34 2.44
CA GLY A 32 9.06 10.42 3.32
C GLY A 32 8.65 9.88 4.69
N GLU A 33 7.52 10.37 5.19
CA GLU A 33 7.01 9.98 6.51
C GLU A 33 6.19 8.69 6.47
N ASN A 34 5.36 8.47 5.45
CA ASN A 34 4.42 7.33 5.43
C ASN A 34 4.02 6.82 4.03
N THR A 35 4.65 7.27 2.94
CA THR A 35 4.22 6.88 1.59
C THR A 35 4.73 5.48 1.25
N LEU A 36 3.84 4.51 1.15
CA LEU A 36 4.16 3.12 0.84
C LEU A 36 4.70 3.01 -0.58
N ILE A 37 5.83 2.33 -0.74
CA ILE A 37 6.39 1.98 -2.06
C ILE A 37 6.40 0.48 -2.31
N GLY A 38 6.37 -0.34 -1.26
CA GLY A 38 6.49 -1.79 -1.39
C GLY A 38 6.74 -2.50 -0.07
N ARG A 39 7.20 -3.74 -0.15
CA ARG A 39 7.51 -4.58 1.02
C ARG A 39 8.77 -5.41 0.78
N THR A 40 9.56 -5.63 1.82
CA THR A 40 10.74 -6.49 1.75
C THR A 40 10.35 -7.93 1.45
N THR A 41 11.16 -8.62 0.64
CA THR A 41 10.99 -10.05 0.34
C THR A 41 12.27 -10.81 0.68
N ASP A 42 13.22 -10.93 -0.24
CA ASP A 42 14.47 -11.66 -0.01
C ASP A 42 15.46 -10.79 0.78
N VAL A 43 15.64 -11.08 2.08
CA VAL A 43 16.55 -10.33 2.96
C VAL A 43 17.85 -11.10 3.19
N SER A 44 18.94 -10.56 2.65
CA SER A 44 20.31 -11.04 2.88
C SER A 44 20.97 -10.31 4.05
N ARG A 45 22.24 -10.61 4.36
CA ARG A 45 22.97 -9.98 5.47
C ARG A 45 23.00 -8.45 5.41
N ASN A 46 23.28 -7.89 4.24
CA ASN A 46 23.52 -6.45 4.05
C ASN A 46 22.67 -5.83 2.92
N THR A 47 21.73 -6.59 2.37
CA THR A 47 20.85 -6.12 1.30
C THR A 47 19.49 -6.78 1.42
N ALA A 48 18.46 -6.11 0.93
CA ALA A 48 17.12 -6.67 0.82
C ALA A 48 16.51 -6.35 -0.54
N GLN A 49 15.76 -7.30 -1.09
CA GLN A 49 14.84 -7.01 -2.20
C GLN A 49 13.55 -6.40 -1.65
N VAL A 50 13.00 -5.46 -2.41
CA VAL A 50 11.70 -4.82 -2.14
C VAL A 50 10.81 -5.06 -3.34
N MET A 51 9.68 -5.73 -3.11
CA MET A 51 8.59 -5.86 -4.06
C MET A 51 7.76 -4.58 -4.03
N LEU A 52 7.64 -3.92 -5.19
CA LEU A 52 6.94 -2.65 -5.31
C LEU A 52 5.42 -2.85 -5.30
N LEU A 53 4.68 -1.81 -4.91
CA LEU A 53 3.21 -1.83 -4.86
C LEU A 53 2.55 -2.10 -6.23
N THR A 54 3.27 -1.80 -7.30
CA THR A 54 2.89 -2.01 -8.70
C THR A 54 3.20 -3.42 -9.20
N ASP A 55 3.93 -4.25 -8.44
CA ASP A 55 4.15 -5.65 -8.77
C ASP A 55 2.82 -6.43 -8.77
N ARG A 56 2.64 -7.32 -9.75
CA ARG A 56 1.39 -8.09 -9.95
C ARG A 56 1.03 -9.00 -8.79
N VAL A 57 1.99 -9.42 -7.98
CA VAL A 57 1.73 -10.25 -6.80
C VAL A 57 1.63 -9.44 -5.52
N PHE A 58 1.85 -8.11 -5.58
CA PHE A 58 1.66 -7.25 -4.42
C PHE A 58 0.19 -7.20 -4.01
N ALA A 59 -0.05 -7.22 -2.70
CA ALA A 59 -1.37 -7.04 -2.13
C ALA A 59 -1.30 -6.39 -0.76
N ALA A 60 -2.21 -5.45 -0.52
CA ALA A 60 -2.41 -4.81 0.77
C ALA A 60 -3.90 -4.58 1.05
N GLY A 61 -4.28 -4.61 2.32
CA GLY A 61 -5.60 -4.14 2.74
C GLY A 61 -5.59 -2.61 2.79
N VAL A 62 -6.54 -1.97 2.12
CA VAL A 62 -6.61 -0.51 2.04
C VAL A 62 -7.99 0.02 2.37
N ARG A 63 -8.02 1.29 2.75
CA ARG A 63 -9.21 2.11 2.94
C ARG A 63 -9.11 3.36 2.07
N ILE A 64 -10.25 3.80 1.57
CA ILE A 64 -10.39 5.00 0.75
C ILE A 64 -11.00 6.09 1.63
N VAL A 65 -10.24 7.14 1.94
CA VAL A 65 -10.63 8.19 2.89
C VAL A 65 -10.62 9.57 2.21
N PRO A 66 -11.54 10.49 2.58
CA PRO A 66 -11.51 11.85 2.06
C PRO A 66 -10.21 12.60 2.43
N PRO A 67 -9.75 13.55 1.61
CA PRO A 67 -8.55 14.34 1.92
C PRO A 67 -8.63 15.13 3.24
N ALA A 68 -9.83 15.47 3.70
CA ALA A 68 -10.04 16.14 4.98
C ALA A 68 -9.76 15.24 6.21
N GLU A 69 -9.69 13.93 6.02
CA GLU A 69 -9.58 12.93 7.08
C GLU A 69 -8.17 12.34 7.20
N PHE A 70 -7.25 12.71 6.31
CA PHE A 70 -5.90 12.17 6.28
C PHE A 70 -4.92 13.18 5.69
N ASP A 71 -3.83 13.47 6.42
CA ASP A 71 -2.73 14.29 5.94
C ASP A 71 -1.54 13.40 5.57
N PRO A 72 -1.21 13.22 4.27
CA PRO A 72 -0.07 12.41 3.87
C PRO A 72 1.27 13.00 4.33
N ALA A 73 1.33 14.28 4.71
CA ALA A 73 2.55 14.91 5.18
C ALA A 73 2.79 14.74 6.69
N SER A 74 1.77 14.39 7.48
CA SER A 74 1.89 14.34 8.94
C SER A 74 2.35 12.98 9.47
N GLY A 75 2.15 11.90 8.71
CA GLY A 75 2.38 10.54 9.19
C GLY A 75 1.37 10.07 10.25
N GLU A 76 0.36 10.88 10.57
CA GLU A 76 -0.61 10.57 11.63
C GLU A 76 -1.73 9.66 11.13
N VAL A 77 -2.05 8.63 11.92
CA VAL A 77 -3.17 7.72 11.60
C VAL A 77 -4.47 8.29 12.17
N SER A 78 -5.27 8.91 11.32
CA SER A 78 -6.61 9.38 11.69
C SER A 78 -7.55 8.22 12.04
N PRO A 79 -8.51 8.40 12.99
CA PRO A 79 -9.54 7.40 13.28
C PRO A 79 -10.32 6.95 12.03
N ALA A 80 -10.45 7.80 11.01
CA ALA A 80 -11.05 7.46 9.72
C ALA A 80 -10.40 6.24 9.05
N VAL A 81 -9.11 6.02 9.28
CA VAL A 81 -8.31 4.93 8.69
C VAL A 81 -8.56 3.59 9.37
N THR A 82 -8.85 3.57 10.68
CA THR A 82 -8.89 2.33 11.48
C THR A 82 -10.25 1.98 12.08
N ALA A 83 -11.16 2.95 12.24
CA ALA A 83 -12.47 2.71 12.84
C ALA A 83 -13.30 1.69 12.04
N GLU A 84 -14.10 0.87 12.74
CA GLU A 84 -14.81 -0.25 12.10
C GLU A 84 -16.08 0.18 11.36
N ASN A 85 -16.73 1.25 11.83
CA ASN A 85 -18.05 1.68 11.38
C ASN A 85 -18.00 3.07 10.72
N VAL A 86 -17.07 3.25 9.79
CA VAL A 86 -16.99 4.45 8.95
C VAL A 86 -17.59 4.16 7.57
N PRO A 87 -18.26 5.11 6.92
CA PRO A 87 -18.91 4.91 5.62
C PRO A 87 -17.90 4.94 4.45
N TYR A 88 -16.67 4.48 4.68
CA TYR A 88 -15.54 4.59 3.76
C TYR A 88 -15.22 3.23 3.13
N GLY A 89 -14.98 3.23 1.83
CA GLY A 89 -14.66 2.05 1.05
C GLY A 89 -13.40 1.36 1.58
N GLN A 90 -13.45 0.03 1.61
CA GLN A 90 -12.31 -0.81 1.97
C GLN A 90 -12.21 -1.93 0.95
N GLY A 91 -10.99 -2.39 0.70
CA GLY A 91 -10.77 -3.43 -0.27
C GLY A 91 -9.32 -3.91 -0.30
N LYS A 92 -9.03 -4.69 -1.35
CA LYS A 92 -7.70 -5.24 -1.59
C LYS A 92 -7.02 -4.43 -2.69
N LEU A 93 -5.91 -3.78 -2.35
CA LEU A 93 -5.02 -3.17 -3.34
C LEU A 93 -4.32 -4.25 -4.16
N GLY A 94 -4.15 -4.01 -5.45
CA GLY A 94 -3.27 -4.80 -6.32
C GLY A 94 -3.21 -4.26 -7.73
N THR A 95 -2.29 -4.79 -8.53
CA THR A 95 -2.14 -4.43 -9.94
C THR A 95 -2.98 -5.34 -10.82
N SER A 96 -3.80 -4.75 -11.69
CA SER A 96 -4.64 -5.48 -12.62
C SER A 96 -3.83 -6.14 -13.75
N LEU A 97 -4.44 -7.09 -14.45
CA LEU A 97 -3.84 -7.67 -15.67
C LEU A 97 -3.64 -6.62 -16.78
N GLU A 98 -4.43 -5.55 -16.75
CA GLU A 98 -4.37 -4.41 -17.68
C GLU A 98 -3.25 -3.42 -17.30
N GLY A 99 -2.59 -3.61 -16.15
CA GLY A 99 -1.40 -2.87 -15.74
C GLY A 99 -1.63 -1.64 -14.86
N TYR A 100 -2.88 -1.36 -14.47
CA TYR A 100 -3.19 -0.27 -13.53
C TYR A 100 -3.24 -0.78 -12.09
N LEU A 101 -2.89 0.10 -11.14
CA LEU A 101 -3.09 -0.13 -9.71
C LEU A 101 -4.56 0.12 -9.35
N GLY A 102 -5.19 -0.79 -8.64
CA GLY A 102 -6.60 -0.68 -8.28
C GLY A 102 -6.93 -1.25 -6.91
N VAL A 103 -8.17 -1.02 -6.48
CA VAL A 103 -8.74 -1.60 -5.26
C VAL A 103 -9.92 -2.47 -5.60
N ASP A 104 -9.80 -3.76 -5.33
CA ASP A 104 -10.85 -4.75 -5.52
C ASP A 104 -11.75 -4.90 -4.28
N TYR A 105 -12.96 -5.40 -4.50
CA TYR A 105 -13.94 -5.75 -3.46
C TYR A 105 -14.48 -4.57 -2.63
N VAL A 106 -14.46 -3.36 -3.18
CA VAL A 106 -15.04 -2.18 -2.53
C VAL A 106 -16.56 -2.21 -2.64
N ASP A 107 -17.27 -2.34 -1.53
CA ASP A 107 -18.75 -2.35 -1.49
C ASP A 107 -19.32 -1.08 -2.16
N HIS A 108 -20.26 -1.25 -3.10
CA HIS A 108 -20.86 -0.16 -3.87
C HIS A 108 -21.60 0.88 -3.02
N ARG A 109 -22.00 0.53 -1.80
CA ARG A 109 -22.70 1.41 -0.84
C ARG A 109 -21.76 2.31 -0.04
N LEU A 110 -20.48 1.94 0.04
CA LEU A 110 -19.49 2.71 0.79
C LEU A 110 -18.93 3.84 -0.08
N ARG A 111 -18.56 4.95 0.56
CA ARG A 111 -17.97 6.10 -0.12
C ARG A 111 -16.59 5.74 -0.68
N ALA A 112 -16.39 6.00 -1.96
CA ALA A 112 -15.11 6.00 -2.64
C ALA A 112 -15.29 6.87 -3.88
N GLU A 113 -14.65 8.04 -3.88
CA GLU A 113 -14.80 9.07 -4.92
C GLU A 113 -13.42 9.42 -5.52
N GLU A 114 -13.44 9.92 -6.75
CA GLU A 114 -12.24 10.51 -7.37
C GLU A 114 -11.66 11.60 -6.47
N GLY A 115 -10.34 11.58 -6.28
CA GLY A 115 -9.64 12.49 -5.38
C GLY A 115 -9.57 12.03 -3.91
N ASP A 116 -10.28 10.97 -3.50
CA ASP A 116 -10.08 10.37 -2.19
C ASP A 116 -8.69 9.72 -2.10
N TYR A 117 -8.13 9.64 -0.89
CA TYR A 117 -6.85 9.00 -0.64
C TYR A 117 -6.98 7.51 -0.35
N VAL A 118 -6.04 6.74 -0.87
CA VAL A 118 -5.89 5.31 -0.59
C VAL A 118 -4.81 5.13 0.46
N VAL A 119 -5.18 4.48 1.56
CA VAL A 119 -4.33 4.33 2.75
C VAL A 119 -4.40 2.89 3.23
N THR A 120 -3.29 2.31 3.70
CA THR A 120 -3.32 0.96 4.29
C THR A 120 -4.27 0.94 5.49
N SER A 121 -5.14 -0.08 5.54
CA SER A 121 -6.17 -0.20 6.58
C SER A 121 -5.68 -0.96 7.81
N GLY A 122 -4.50 -1.60 7.71
CA GLY A 122 -4.02 -2.53 8.72
C GLY A 122 -4.95 -3.73 8.90
N ARG A 123 -5.66 -4.17 7.86
CA ARG A 123 -6.52 -5.36 7.94
C ARG A 123 -6.48 -6.12 6.63
N ALA A 124 -6.07 -7.39 6.66
CA ALA A 124 -6.19 -8.30 5.54
C ALA A 124 -7.00 -9.53 5.98
N GLY A 125 -8.33 -9.45 5.89
CA GLY A 125 -9.24 -10.59 6.02
C GLY A 125 -8.86 -11.62 7.08
N GLY A 126 -8.99 -11.27 8.37
CA GLY A 126 -8.78 -12.19 9.50
C GLY A 126 -7.35 -12.75 9.66
N ARG A 127 -6.38 -12.30 8.86
CA ARG A 127 -4.95 -12.64 8.99
C ARG A 127 -4.11 -11.39 9.20
N ASP A 128 -2.92 -11.61 9.75
CA ASP A 128 -2.05 -10.56 10.26
C ASP A 128 -1.65 -9.51 9.22
N LEU A 129 -1.44 -8.33 9.78
CA LEU A 129 -1.14 -7.06 9.15
C LEU A 129 0.29 -7.08 8.59
N LEU A 130 0.46 -7.47 7.33
CA LEU A 130 1.76 -7.29 6.68
C LEU A 130 2.10 -5.79 6.49
N ASP A 131 1.11 -4.90 6.62
CA ASP A 131 1.30 -3.45 6.68
C ASP A 131 0.56 -2.82 7.87
N PRO A 132 1.16 -1.86 8.60
CA PRO A 132 0.44 -1.05 9.57
C PRO A 132 -0.64 -0.22 8.88
N PRO A 133 -1.69 0.18 9.61
CA PRO A 133 -2.63 1.16 9.08
C PRO A 133 -1.97 2.54 8.93
N GLY A 134 -2.40 3.32 7.94
CA GLY A 134 -2.00 4.73 7.80
C GLY A 134 -0.88 5.02 6.81
N LEU A 135 -0.40 4.02 6.05
CA LEU A 135 0.57 4.25 4.99
C LEU A 135 -0.14 4.75 3.74
N TYR A 136 0.31 5.88 3.23
CA TYR A 136 -0.28 6.53 2.06
C TYR A 136 0.13 5.80 0.79
N VAL A 137 -0.84 5.43 -0.05
CA VAL A 137 -0.60 4.70 -1.30
C VAL A 137 -0.70 5.61 -2.51
N GLY A 138 -1.72 6.48 -2.53
CA GLY A 138 -2.05 7.27 -3.70
C GLY A 138 -3.44 7.88 -3.65
N VAL A 139 -3.89 8.37 -4.79
CA VAL A 139 -5.18 9.04 -4.96
C VAL A 139 -6.08 8.18 -5.85
N VAL A 140 -7.37 8.13 -5.55
CA VAL A 140 -8.35 7.52 -6.46
C VAL A 140 -8.42 8.37 -7.74
N GLU A 141 -7.98 7.79 -8.84
CA GLU A 141 -8.08 8.38 -10.18
C GLU A 141 -9.50 8.19 -10.73
N SER A 142 -10.13 7.05 -10.48
CA SER A 142 -11.53 6.84 -10.84
C SER A 142 -12.23 5.82 -9.93
N ALA A 143 -13.52 6.05 -9.71
CA ALA A 143 -14.39 5.17 -8.95
C ALA A 143 -15.67 4.89 -9.74
N THR A 144 -15.71 3.77 -10.45
CA THR A 144 -16.86 3.39 -11.28
C THR A 144 -17.71 2.33 -10.57
N SER A 145 -19.02 2.45 -10.68
CA SER A 145 -19.98 1.43 -10.25
C SER A 145 -20.91 1.15 -11.43
N GLN A 146 -20.97 -0.09 -11.90
CA GLN A 146 -22.00 -0.50 -12.86
C GLN A 146 -23.20 -1.06 -12.08
N ASP A 147 -24.43 -0.80 -12.50
CA ASP A 147 -25.69 -1.14 -11.79
C ASP A 147 -25.85 -2.64 -11.44
N ILE A 148 -25.03 -3.51 -12.04
CA ILE A 148 -25.06 -4.97 -11.89
C ILE A 148 -23.85 -5.49 -11.07
N GLU A 149 -22.84 -4.65 -10.83
CA GLU A 149 -21.63 -5.02 -10.11
C GLU A 149 -21.82 -4.87 -8.59
N GLN A 150 -21.48 -5.92 -7.84
CA GLN A 150 -21.58 -5.90 -6.37
C GLN A 150 -20.52 -4.98 -5.73
N PHE A 151 -19.44 -4.71 -6.46
CA PHE A 151 -18.28 -3.95 -6.01
C PHE A 151 -17.95 -2.83 -7.00
N LYS A 152 -17.35 -1.74 -6.51
CA LYS A 152 -16.82 -0.65 -7.33
C LYS A 152 -15.52 -1.08 -8.01
N LYS A 153 -15.30 -0.62 -9.25
CA LYS A 153 -13.98 -0.61 -9.89
C LYS A 153 -13.26 0.68 -9.49
N ILE A 154 -12.18 0.55 -8.71
CA ILE A 154 -11.35 1.67 -8.27
C ILE A 154 -10.01 1.62 -8.99
N VAL A 155 -9.62 2.72 -9.64
CA VAL A 155 -8.28 2.94 -10.19
C VAL A 155 -7.55 3.95 -9.32
N VAL A 156 -6.27 3.69 -9.05
CA VAL A 156 -5.44 4.47 -8.14
C VAL A 156 -4.24 5.02 -8.88
N ASP A 157 -4.01 6.32 -8.77
CA ASP A 157 -2.77 6.97 -9.14
C ASP A 157 -1.79 6.88 -7.95
N PRO A 158 -0.70 6.10 -8.06
CA PRO A 158 0.23 5.91 -6.96
C PRO A 158 0.96 7.21 -6.62
N ALA A 159 1.12 7.48 -5.32
CA ALA A 159 1.78 8.70 -4.83
C ALA A 159 3.26 8.82 -5.22
N MET A 160 3.89 7.69 -5.54
CA MET A 160 5.31 7.62 -5.89
C MET A 160 5.54 6.63 -7.03
N ASN A 161 6.35 7.03 -8.01
CA ASN A 161 6.89 6.13 -9.02
C ASN A 161 8.24 5.58 -8.54
N ALA A 162 8.43 4.26 -8.66
CA ALA A 162 9.65 3.61 -8.19
C ALA A 162 10.93 4.01 -8.95
N ASN A 163 10.79 4.58 -10.14
CA ASN A 163 11.94 5.04 -10.93
C ASN A 163 12.64 6.27 -10.35
N ASP A 164 11.96 7.02 -9.46
CA ASP A 164 12.47 8.27 -8.89
C ASP A 164 12.96 8.08 -7.42
N LEU A 165 13.20 6.83 -7.01
CA LEU A 165 13.58 6.50 -5.64
C LEU A 165 15.09 6.65 -5.40
N GLU A 166 15.46 7.65 -4.60
CA GLU A 166 16.84 7.83 -4.11
C GLU A 166 17.01 7.17 -2.73
N ASP A 167 16.15 7.56 -1.78
CA ASP A 167 16.16 7.12 -0.39
C ASP A 167 14.84 6.49 0.02
N VAL A 168 14.91 5.45 0.85
CA VAL A 168 13.74 4.72 1.38
C VAL A 168 13.93 4.39 2.85
N ARG A 169 12.83 4.13 3.55
CA ARG A 169 12.81 3.74 4.97
C ARG A 169 12.06 2.42 5.11
N VAL A 170 12.59 1.50 5.91
CA VAL A 170 11.88 0.26 6.27
C VAL A 170 11.20 0.45 7.61
N ILE A 171 9.90 0.17 7.68
CA ILE A 171 9.15 0.21 8.94
C ILE A 171 9.42 -1.08 9.70
N VAL A 172 10.10 -0.96 10.84
CA VAL A 172 10.48 -2.08 11.70
C VAL A 172 9.60 -2.11 12.96
N GLY A 173 8.57 -2.95 12.94
CA GLY A 173 7.67 -3.15 14.09
C GLY A 173 6.47 -2.19 14.13
N TRP A 174 5.28 -2.74 14.37
CA TRP A 174 4.04 -1.99 14.62
C TRP A 174 3.05 -2.84 15.43
N ALA A 175 2.05 -2.17 16.01
CA ALA A 175 0.95 -2.84 16.71
C ALA A 175 0.21 -3.79 15.75
N GLY A 176 0.44 -5.10 15.91
CA GLY A 176 -0.03 -6.14 14.99
C GLY A 176 1.04 -7.17 14.60
N GLN A 177 2.32 -6.88 14.81
CA GLN A 177 3.44 -7.79 14.49
C GLN A 177 3.88 -8.69 15.67
N GLU A 178 3.27 -8.53 16.86
CA GLU A 178 3.62 -9.26 18.11
C GLU A 178 2.60 -10.34 18.51
N GLY A 179 1.87 -10.90 17.54
CA GLY A 179 0.90 -12.00 17.75
C GLY A 179 1.51 -13.39 17.66
#